data_AF-A0A932WSI0-F1
#
_entry.id   AF-A0A932WSI0-F1
#
_cell.length_a   1.000
_cell.length_b   1.000
_cell.length_c   1.000
_cell.angle_alpha   90.00
_cell.angle_beta   90.00
_cell.angle_gamma   90.00
#
_symmetry.space_group_name_H-M   'P 1'
#
loop_
_entity.id
_entity.type
_entity.pdbx_description
1 polymer ?
#
loop_
_entity_poly.entity_id
_entity_poly.type
_entity_poly.pdbx_seq_one_letter_code
_entity_poly.pdbx_strand_id
1 'polypeptide(L)'
;MPAKKTCAACGKRLSPAAFNGSSKTADGLARTCRACTNARRRRRERAGDKCPPSHARATVLATALRQGDDKTVRKLLRANMSPHWGWVCETMREGHLPLADFLVESGVERNVFTMAAMGDVNGLTRRLRRVPADARLTAGMEPASDRVTPLHVACSSDWRHLGPERMTAQGQVVEVLVEHGADLRATARYRGIAGATPLFCACWSSGNVALTRWLLERGARATDACLGPQPECRLTCRRWTRLTNAFSKTWKHHEAMFALYVAFYNFVRVHSTIETTPAVAHKLRDHVWSIEELLTATAA
;
A
#
# COMPACT_ATOMS: atom_id res chain seq x y z
N MET A 1 -29.59 -37.70 -25.68
CA MET A 1 -28.65 -37.77 -24.53
C MET A 1 -27.55 -36.76 -24.76
N PRO A 2 -27.29 -35.77 -23.87
CA PRO A 2 -26.22 -34.80 -24.11
C PRO A 2 -24.86 -35.52 -24.15
N ALA A 3 -24.06 -35.24 -25.16
CA ALA A 3 -22.76 -35.87 -25.38
C ALA A 3 -21.86 -35.66 -24.14
N LYS A 4 -21.42 -36.77 -23.52
CA LYS A 4 -20.51 -36.72 -22.37
C LYS A 4 -19.08 -36.50 -22.85
N LYS A 5 -18.35 -35.59 -22.20
CA LYS A 5 -16.95 -35.25 -22.50
C LYS A 5 -16.01 -35.86 -21.47
N THR A 6 -14.88 -36.38 -21.92
CA THR A 6 -13.83 -36.94 -21.05
C THR A 6 -12.89 -35.85 -20.56
N CYS A 7 -12.66 -35.78 -19.25
CA CYS A 7 -11.69 -34.86 -18.66
C CYS A 7 -10.26 -35.36 -18.88
N ALA A 8 -9.39 -34.53 -19.47
CA ALA A 8 -7.99 -34.87 -19.72
C ALA A 8 -7.12 -35.06 -18.45
N ALA A 9 -7.58 -34.57 -17.29
CA ALA A 9 -6.82 -34.65 -16.04
C ALA A 9 -7.22 -35.82 -15.12
N CYS A 10 -8.49 -36.25 -15.14
CA CYS A 10 -8.96 -37.34 -14.28
C CYS A 10 -9.59 -38.52 -15.03
N GLY A 11 -9.65 -38.47 -16.36
CA GLY A 11 -10.18 -39.54 -17.20
C GLY A 11 -11.70 -39.77 -17.11
N LYS A 12 -12.43 -39.06 -16.24
CA LYS A 12 -13.87 -39.25 -16.06
C LYS A 12 -14.67 -38.69 -17.23
N ARG A 13 -15.68 -39.46 -17.70
CA ARG A 13 -16.71 -39.01 -18.66
C ARG A 13 -17.81 -38.25 -17.93
N LEU A 14 -17.93 -36.95 -18.19
CA LEU A 14 -18.79 -36.03 -17.46
C LEU A 14 -19.72 -35.27 -18.43
N SER A 15 -20.79 -34.68 -17.89
CA SER A 15 -21.68 -33.82 -18.69
C SER A 15 -20.96 -32.52 -19.10
N PRO A 16 -21.40 -31.85 -20.20
CA PRO A 16 -20.87 -30.55 -20.62
C PRO A 16 -20.86 -29.50 -19.51
N ALA A 17 -21.86 -29.51 -18.63
CA ALA A 17 -21.93 -28.62 -17.48
C ALA A 17 -20.72 -28.77 -16.53
N ALA A 18 -20.02 -29.90 -16.51
CA ALA A 18 -18.84 -30.05 -15.66
C ALA A 18 -17.59 -29.26 -16.15
N PHE A 19 -17.66 -28.61 -17.31
CA PHE A 19 -16.55 -27.89 -17.94
C PHE A 19 -16.84 -26.38 -18.05
N ASN A 20 -15.78 -25.58 -18.08
CA ASN A 20 -15.88 -24.15 -18.39
C ASN A 20 -15.90 -23.95 -19.91
N GLY A 21 -16.41 -22.81 -20.39
CA GLY A 21 -16.28 -22.42 -21.79
C GLY A 21 -14.81 -22.21 -22.19
N SER A 22 -14.45 -22.57 -23.42
CA SER A 22 -13.12 -22.33 -23.97
C SER A 22 -13.18 -22.12 -25.49
N SER A 23 -12.62 -21.01 -25.94
CA SER A 23 -12.45 -20.70 -27.37
C SER A 23 -11.33 -21.51 -28.05
N LYS A 24 -10.55 -22.29 -27.29
CA LYS A 24 -9.38 -23.03 -27.77
C LYS A 24 -9.67 -24.47 -28.18
N THR A 25 -10.93 -24.89 -28.13
CA THR A 25 -11.38 -26.26 -28.35
C THR A 25 -12.57 -26.25 -29.29
N ALA A 26 -12.60 -27.16 -30.26
CA ALA A 26 -13.66 -27.23 -31.27
C ALA A 26 -15.07 -27.40 -30.67
N ASP A 27 -15.18 -28.03 -29.50
CA ASP A 27 -16.44 -28.23 -28.78
C ASP A 27 -16.81 -27.09 -27.82
N GLY A 28 -16.06 -25.98 -27.83
CA GLY A 28 -16.33 -24.79 -27.00
C GLY A 28 -16.14 -25.00 -25.49
N LEU A 29 -15.62 -26.16 -25.04
CA LEU A 29 -15.49 -26.53 -23.64
C LEU A 29 -14.03 -26.81 -23.26
N ALA A 30 -13.62 -26.42 -22.05
CA ALA A 30 -12.28 -26.69 -21.54
C ALA A 30 -11.92 -28.19 -21.58
N ARG A 31 -10.63 -28.51 -21.77
CA ARG A 31 -10.14 -29.91 -21.79
C ARG A 31 -10.17 -30.58 -20.41
N THR A 32 -10.20 -29.79 -19.34
CA THR A 32 -10.26 -30.26 -17.94
C THR A 32 -11.55 -29.81 -17.26
N CYS A 33 -12.14 -30.69 -16.46
CA CYS A 33 -13.36 -30.35 -15.73
C CYS A 33 -13.08 -29.33 -14.62
N ARG A 34 -14.12 -28.58 -14.21
CA ARG A 34 -14.06 -27.57 -13.14
C ARG A 34 -13.45 -28.11 -11.85
N ALA A 35 -13.79 -29.34 -11.47
CA ALA A 35 -13.26 -29.98 -10.27
C ALA A 35 -11.73 -30.15 -10.33
N CYS A 36 -11.18 -30.63 -11.44
CA CYS A 36 -9.73 -30.79 -11.61
C CYS A 36 -9.01 -29.44 -11.70
N THR A 37 -9.61 -28.46 -12.37
CA THR A 37 -9.08 -27.08 -12.44
C THR A 37 -9.03 -26.45 -11.04
N ASN A 38 -10.09 -26.60 -10.24
CA ASN A 38 -10.14 -26.11 -8.86
C ASN A 38 -9.20 -26.90 -7.94
N ALA A 39 -9.03 -28.21 -8.14
CA ALA A 39 -8.05 -29.01 -7.41
C ALA A 39 -6.61 -28.59 -7.73
N ARG A 40 -6.30 -28.28 -8.98
CA ARG A 40 -5.00 -27.73 -9.38
C ARG A 40 -4.79 -26.32 -8.84
N ARG A 41 -5.84 -25.48 -8.81
CA ARG A 41 -5.80 -24.16 -8.18
C ARG A 41 -5.50 -24.27 -6.68
N ARG A 42 -6.23 -25.13 -5.97
CA ARG A 42 -5.98 -25.45 -4.54
C ARG A 42 -4.60 -26.03 -4.29
N ARG A 43 -4.09 -26.87 -5.19
CA ARG A 43 -2.71 -27.38 -5.12
C ARG A 43 -1.68 -26.27 -5.37
N ARG A 44 -1.94 -25.31 -6.26
CA ARG A 44 -1.10 -24.12 -6.48
C ARG A 44 -1.16 -23.15 -5.31
N GLU A 45 -2.33 -22.96 -4.69
CA GLU A 45 -2.48 -22.19 -3.45
C GLU A 45 -1.69 -22.86 -2.32
N ARG A 46 -1.82 -24.18 -2.13
CA ARG A 46 -1.03 -24.96 -1.15
C ARG A 46 0.47 -25.05 -1.47
N ALA A 47 0.85 -25.05 -2.75
CA ALA A 47 2.25 -25.10 -3.19
C ALA A 47 2.89 -23.70 -3.23
N GLY A 48 2.07 -22.64 -3.34
CA GLY A 48 2.47 -21.25 -3.14
C GLY A 48 2.81 -20.91 -1.69
N ASP A 49 2.55 -21.84 -0.76
CA ASP A 49 2.79 -21.71 0.67
C ASP A 49 3.93 -22.57 1.23
N LYS A 50 4.80 -23.12 0.38
CA LYS A 50 6.12 -23.60 0.86
C LYS A 50 7.16 -22.52 0.63
N CYS A 51 7.07 -21.47 1.45
CA CYS A 51 8.16 -20.52 1.61
C CYS A 51 9.39 -21.25 2.19
N PRO A 52 10.60 -21.06 1.66
CA PRO A 52 11.81 -21.48 2.35
C PRO A 52 11.82 -20.88 3.78
N PRO A 53 12.36 -21.57 4.79
CA PRO A 53 12.31 -21.14 6.19
C PRO A 53 12.90 -19.72 6.43
N SER A 54 13.80 -19.26 5.56
CA SER A 54 14.32 -17.89 5.55
C SER A 54 13.27 -16.85 5.15
N HIS A 55 12.41 -17.19 4.20
CA HIS A 55 11.40 -16.31 3.63
C HIS A 55 10.15 -16.20 4.53
N ALA A 56 9.79 -17.29 5.23
CA ALA A 56 8.74 -17.25 6.25
C ALA A 56 9.09 -16.28 7.39
N ARG A 57 10.35 -16.28 7.87
CA ARG A 57 10.81 -15.33 8.90
C ARG A 57 10.80 -13.88 8.39
N ALA A 58 11.17 -13.65 7.13
CA ALA A 58 11.12 -12.32 6.52
C ALA A 58 9.68 -11.78 6.40
N THR A 59 8.71 -12.63 6.02
CA THR A 59 7.30 -12.25 5.93
C THR A 59 6.70 -11.96 7.31
N VAL A 60 7.02 -12.79 8.31
CA VAL A 60 6.60 -12.56 9.71
C VAL A 60 7.20 -11.26 10.23
N LEU A 61 8.48 -11.01 9.99
CA LEU A 61 9.13 -9.77 10.39
C LEU A 61 8.49 -8.55 9.72
N ALA A 62 8.30 -8.57 8.41
CA ALA A 62 7.70 -7.44 7.68
C ALA A 62 6.29 -7.13 8.19
N THR A 63 5.54 -8.16 8.60
CA THR A 63 4.21 -7.98 9.20
C THR A 63 4.32 -7.39 10.61
N ALA A 64 5.23 -7.90 11.44
CA ALA A 64 5.46 -7.40 12.79
C ALA A 64 5.92 -5.93 12.80
N LEU A 65 6.82 -5.54 11.89
CA LEU A 65 7.28 -4.15 11.75
C LEU A 65 6.12 -3.21 11.40
N ARG A 66 5.22 -3.61 10.48
CA ARG A 66 4.05 -2.80 10.10
C ARG A 66 3.02 -2.68 11.21
N GLN A 67 2.85 -3.74 11.99
CA GLN A 67 1.90 -3.76 13.11
C GLN A 67 2.45 -3.12 14.39
N GLY A 68 3.75 -2.82 14.43
CA GLY A 68 4.40 -2.35 15.65
C GLY A 68 4.53 -3.44 16.72
N ASP A 69 4.53 -4.73 16.33
CA ASP A 69 4.64 -5.86 17.26
C ASP A 69 6.09 -6.01 17.77
N ASP A 70 6.40 -5.23 18.80
CA ASP A 70 7.72 -5.18 19.42
C ASP A 70 8.14 -6.54 20.00
N LYS A 71 7.20 -7.31 20.55
CA LYS A 71 7.46 -8.64 21.12
C LYS A 71 7.98 -9.60 20.06
N THR A 72 7.33 -9.66 18.90
CA THR A 72 7.76 -10.53 17.80
C THR A 72 9.07 -10.05 17.20
N VAL A 73 9.27 -8.75 17.01
CA VAL A 73 10.55 -8.19 16.53
C VAL A 73 11.71 -8.53 17.48
N ARG A 74 11.53 -8.33 18.79
CA ARG A 74 12.53 -8.68 19.82
C ARG A 74 12.88 -10.17 19.79
N LYS A 75 11.87 -11.04 19.64
CA LYS A 75 12.07 -12.49 19.53
C LYS A 75 12.90 -12.86 18.30
N LEU A 76 12.64 -12.21 17.16
CA LEU A 76 13.35 -12.45 15.91
C LEU A 76 14.81 -11.95 15.96
N LEU A 77 15.08 -10.82 16.61
CA LEU A 77 16.44 -10.33 16.84
C LEU A 77 17.26 -11.29 17.71
N ARG A 78 16.67 -11.81 18.80
CA ARG A 78 17.31 -12.85 19.64
C ARG A 78 17.59 -14.15 18.87
N ALA A 79 16.91 -14.39 17.76
CA ALA A 79 17.15 -15.53 16.89
C ALA A 79 18.24 -15.27 15.82
N ASN A 80 19.16 -14.32 16.09
CA ASN A 80 20.27 -13.93 15.21
C ASN A 80 19.86 -13.40 13.83
N MET A 81 18.71 -12.74 13.72
CA MET A 81 18.42 -11.97 12.51
C MET A 81 19.24 -10.67 12.51
N SER A 82 20.01 -10.45 11.44
CA SER A 82 20.78 -9.22 11.28
C SER A 82 19.86 -8.02 11.03
N PRO A 83 19.86 -7.01 11.91
CA PRO A 83 19.00 -5.85 11.76
C PRO A 83 19.46 -4.98 10.58
N HIS A 84 18.51 -4.45 9.81
CA HIS A 84 18.77 -3.66 8.61
C HIS A 84 18.09 -2.29 8.69
N TRP A 85 18.75 -1.25 8.18
CA TRP A 85 18.26 0.15 8.20
C TRP A 85 16.87 0.32 7.54
N GLY A 86 16.55 -0.51 6.55
CA GLY A 86 15.23 -0.51 5.92
C GLY A 86 14.09 -0.89 6.87
N TRP A 87 14.36 -1.60 7.97
CA TRP A 87 13.34 -1.96 8.95
C TRP A 87 12.85 -0.72 9.71
N VAL A 88 13.74 0.20 10.04
CA VAL A 88 13.40 1.50 10.64
C VAL A 88 12.50 2.31 9.70
N CYS A 89 12.80 2.28 8.40
CA CYS A 89 11.98 2.96 7.40
C CYS A 89 10.58 2.33 7.28
N GLU A 90 10.49 0.99 7.35
CA GLU A 90 9.21 0.26 7.34
C GLU A 90 8.37 0.57 8.59
N THR A 91 8.98 0.57 9.78
CA THR A 91 8.27 0.86 11.04
C THR A 91 7.77 2.29 11.10
N MET A 92 8.59 3.26 10.66
CA MET A 92 8.23 4.67 10.69
C MET A 92 7.15 5.03 9.68
N ARG A 93 6.99 4.27 8.60
CA ARG A 93 5.87 4.47 7.67
C ARG A 93 4.51 4.25 8.31
N GLU A 94 4.43 3.35 9.28
CA GLU A 94 3.21 3.07 10.04
C GLU A 94 3.19 3.80 11.40
N GLY A 95 4.19 4.67 11.66
CA GLY A 95 4.24 5.55 12.82
C GLY A 95 4.71 4.93 14.13
N HIS A 96 5.36 3.76 14.10
CA HIS A 96 5.83 3.05 15.30
C HIS A 96 7.18 3.56 15.81
N LEU A 97 7.24 4.83 16.25
CA LEU A 97 8.49 5.46 16.73
C LEU A 97 9.20 4.68 17.86
N PRO A 98 8.53 4.20 18.92
CA PRO A 98 9.23 3.46 19.99
C PRO A 98 9.92 2.18 19.49
N LEU A 99 9.33 1.52 18.48
CA LEU A 99 9.93 0.35 17.86
C LEU A 99 11.12 0.75 16.97
N ALA A 100 11.03 1.86 16.26
CA ALA A 100 12.11 2.41 15.45
C ALA A 100 13.33 2.80 16.32
N ASP A 101 13.10 3.47 17.46
CA ASP A 101 14.14 3.80 18.44
C ASP A 101 14.83 2.53 18.95
N PHE A 102 14.05 1.52 19.35
CA PHE A 102 14.59 0.23 19.79
C PHE A 102 15.45 -0.46 18.71
N LEU A 103 15.06 -0.38 17.44
CA LEU A 103 15.84 -0.96 16.34
C LEU A 103 17.19 -0.25 16.19
N VAL A 104 17.23 1.07 16.32
CA VAL A 104 18.48 1.84 16.31
C VAL A 104 19.36 1.51 17.51
N GLU A 105 18.80 1.41 18.70
CA GLU A 105 19.50 0.97 19.92
C GLU A 105 20.05 -0.45 19.80
N SER A 106 19.38 -1.31 19.03
CA SER A 106 19.80 -2.68 18.75
C SER A 106 20.92 -2.78 17.70
N GLY A 107 21.47 -1.66 17.24
CA GLY A 107 22.62 -1.61 16.35
C GLY A 107 22.27 -1.46 14.85
N VAL A 108 21.05 -1.09 14.50
CA VAL A 108 20.74 -0.65 13.13
C VAL A 108 21.59 0.58 12.78
N GLU A 109 22.19 0.56 11.59
CA GLU A 109 22.99 1.69 11.08
C GLU A 109 22.17 2.99 11.03
N ARG A 110 22.69 4.05 11.65
CA ARG A 110 22.16 5.43 11.53
C ARG A 110 22.70 6.10 10.27
N ASN A 111 22.09 5.80 9.12
CA ASN A 111 22.39 6.43 7.84
C ASN A 111 21.36 7.50 7.44
N VAL A 112 21.57 8.15 6.30
CA VAL A 112 20.71 9.24 5.80
C VAL A 112 19.23 8.84 5.69
N PHE A 113 18.91 7.58 5.36
CA PHE A 113 17.54 7.09 5.27
C PHE A 113 16.89 6.93 6.64
N THR A 114 17.60 6.35 7.61
CA THR A 114 17.08 6.22 8.98
C THR A 114 16.88 7.57 9.66
N MET A 115 17.81 8.52 9.48
CA MET A 115 17.66 9.89 10.00
C MET A 115 16.45 10.58 9.38
N ALA A 116 16.26 10.43 8.06
CA ALA A 116 15.09 10.94 7.36
C ALA A 116 13.79 10.29 7.85
N ALA A 117 13.78 8.97 8.06
CA ALA A 117 12.62 8.21 8.52
C ALA A 117 12.17 8.62 9.93
N MET A 118 13.13 8.86 10.82
CA MET A 118 12.92 9.15 12.25
C MET A 118 12.87 10.64 12.59
N GLY A 119 12.93 11.54 11.61
CA GLY A 119 12.85 12.97 11.90
C GLY A 119 14.08 13.52 12.64
N ASP A 120 15.25 12.90 12.49
CA ASP A 120 16.50 13.33 13.15
C ASP A 120 17.13 14.52 12.41
N VAL A 121 16.53 15.70 12.58
CA VAL A 121 16.95 16.95 11.91
C VAL A 121 18.43 17.26 12.17
N ASN A 122 18.86 17.13 13.44
CA ASN A 122 20.22 17.48 13.85
C ASN A 122 21.25 16.49 13.30
N GLY A 123 20.98 15.19 13.39
CA GLY A 123 21.82 14.13 12.82
C GLY A 123 21.95 14.29 11.31
N LEU A 124 20.82 14.49 10.63
CA LEU A 124 20.76 14.66 9.18
C LEU A 124 21.55 15.89 8.73
N THR A 125 21.35 17.03 9.38
CA THR A 125 22.07 18.28 9.08
C THR A 125 23.58 18.09 9.22
N ARG A 126 24.06 17.47 10.31
CA ARG A 126 25.49 17.20 10.50
C ARG A 126 26.05 16.28 9.41
N ARG A 127 25.28 15.27 8.98
CA ARG A 127 25.71 14.33 7.93
C ARG A 127 25.79 15.01 6.57
N LEU A 128 24.75 15.72 6.16
CA LEU A 128 24.70 16.36 4.84
C LEU A 128 25.68 17.53 4.71
N ARG A 129 26.06 18.19 5.81
CA ARG A 129 27.18 19.15 5.80
C ARG A 129 28.53 18.50 5.44
N ARG A 130 28.74 17.24 5.81
CA ARG A 130 29.98 16.50 5.50
C ARG A 130 29.91 15.82 4.14
N VAL A 131 28.76 15.26 3.80
CA VAL A 131 28.53 14.52 2.56
C VAL A 131 27.20 14.97 1.94
N PRO A 132 27.16 16.12 1.23
CA PRO A 132 25.93 16.64 0.64
C PRO A 132 25.30 15.69 -0.39
N ALA A 133 26.14 14.89 -1.08
CA ALA A 133 25.70 13.90 -2.05
C ALA A 133 24.73 12.86 -1.47
N ASP A 134 24.75 12.64 -0.15
CA ASP A 134 23.86 11.69 0.52
C ASP A 134 22.38 12.06 0.37
N ALA A 135 22.06 13.35 0.17
CA ALA A 135 20.69 13.80 -0.07
C ALA A 135 20.07 13.22 -1.37
N ARG A 136 20.92 12.82 -2.32
CA ARG A 136 20.55 12.27 -3.63
C ARG A 136 20.73 10.76 -3.71
N LEU A 137 21.11 10.09 -2.63
CA LEU A 137 21.28 8.64 -2.64
C LEU A 137 19.97 7.95 -3.02
N THR A 138 20.11 6.80 -3.66
CA THR A 138 19.00 5.93 -4.02
C THR A 138 19.26 4.55 -3.46
N ALA A 139 18.26 3.94 -2.85
CA ALA A 139 18.35 2.59 -2.32
C ALA A 139 17.16 1.73 -2.75
N GLY A 140 17.42 0.44 -2.91
CA GLY A 140 16.37 -0.58 -2.93
C GLY A 140 15.90 -0.87 -1.51
N MET A 141 14.60 -1.04 -1.32
CA MET A 141 14.00 -1.36 -0.02
C MET A 141 12.89 -2.40 -0.18
N GLU A 142 12.82 -3.32 0.76
CA GLU A 142 11.67 -4.21 0.87
C GLU A 142 10.48 -3.49 1.53
N PRO A 143 9.23 -3.80 1.16
CA PRO A 143 8.84 -4.66 0.05
C PRO A 143 8.86 -3.93 -1.30
N ALA A 144 9.43 -4.58 -2.32
CA ALA A 144 9.28 -4.20 -3.74
C ALA A 144 9.49 -2.72 -4.08
N SER A 145 10.45 -2.06 -3.42
CA SER A 145 10.81 -0.67 -3.67
C SER A 145 12.22 -0.56 -4.25
N ASP A 146 12.38 0.32 -5.23
CA ASP A 146 13.64 0.53 -5.94
C ASP A 146 13.83 2.02 -6.26
N ARG A 147 15.10 2.45 -6.25
CA ARG A 147 15.53 3.84 -6.43
C ARG A 147 14.90 4.85 -5.45
N VAL A 148 14.62 4.41 -4.23
CA VAL A 148 14.01 5.28 -3.22
C VAL A 148 15.06 6.22 -2.66
N THR A 149 14.73 7.51 -2.55
CA THR A 149 15.63 8.54 -1.98
C THR A 149 15.30 8.82 -0.51
N PRO A 150 16.21 9.45 0.26
CA PRO A 150 15.91 9.86 1.63
C PRO A 150 14.69 10.78 1.70
N LEU A 151 14.47 11.60 0.66
CA LEU A 151 13.32 12.47 0.56
C LEU A 151 11.99 11.69 0.43
N HIS A 152 11.96 10.59 -0.35
CA HIS A 152 10.79 9.71 -0.38
C HIS A 152 10.50 9.10 1.00
N VAL A 153 11.55 8.71 1.73
CA VAL A 153 11.42 8.12 3.06
C VAL A 153 10.86 9.14 4.05
N ALA A 154 11.46 10.33 4.13
CA ALA A 154 10.98 11.43 4.97
C ALA A 154 9.51 11.76 4.71
N CYS A 155 9.12 11.86 3.43
CA CYS A 155 7.74 12.12 3.04
C CYS A 155 6.79 10.94 3.32
N SER A 156 7.29 9.71 3.42
CA SER A 156 6.45 8.53 3.68
C SER A 156 6.22 8.21 5.15
N SER A 157 7.07 8.71 6.05
CA SER A 157 6.90 8.45 7.49
C SER A 157 5.59 9.03 8.02
N ASP A 158 4.89 8.25 8.84
CA ASP A 158 3.65 8.66 9.49
C ASP A 158 3.93 9.20 10.89
N TRP A 159 3.61 10.47 11.09
CA TRP A 159 3.84 11.17 12.36
C TRP A 159 2.54 11.61 13.03
N ARG A 160 1.37 11.28 12.45
CA ARG A 160 0.07 11.83 12.87
C ARG A 160 -0.26 11.56 14.33
N HIS A 161 0.16 10.40 14.83
CA HIS A 161 -0.12 9.95 16.19
C HIS A 161 0.96 10.36 17.20
N LEU A 162 2.01 11.06 16.77
CA LEU A 162 3.18 11.42 17.58
C LEU A 162 3.23 12.90 17.96
N GLY A 163 2.20 13.67 17.57
CA GLY A 163 2.01 15.07 17.96
C GLY A 163 2.54 16.10 16.94
N PRO A 164 2.12 17.37 17.09
CA PRO A 164 2.39 18.42 16.11
C PRO A 164 3.89 18.75 15.98
N GLU A 165 4.65 18.71 17.08
CA GLU A 165 6.09 18.96 17.06
C GLU A 165 6.86 17.99 16.14
N ARG A 166 6.43 16.73 16.12
CA ARG A 166 7.04 15.70 15.27
C ARG A 166 6.68 15.89 13.80
N MET A 167 5.46 16.35 13.50
CA MET A 167 5.09 16.75 12.15
C MET A 167 5.90 17.96 11.66
N THR A 168 6.22 18.90 12.54
CA THR A 168 7.15 20.00 12.24
C THR A 168 8.55 19.48 11.95
N ALA A 169 9.07 18.55 12.76
CA ALA A 169 10.37 17.93 12.55
C ALA A 169 10.47 17.20 11.20
N GLN A 170 9.40 16.53 10.76
CA GLN A 170 9.31 15.94 9.43
C GLN A 170 9.48 17.00 8.32
N GLY A 171 8.82 18.15 8.46
CA GLY A 171 8.98 19.27 7.53
C GLY A 171 10.42 19.79 7.47
N GLN A 172 11.06 19.95 8.64
CA GLN A 172 12.45 20.39 8.76
C GLN A 172 13.44 19.39 8.12
N VAL A 173 13.20 18.09 8.28
CA VAL A 173 14.01 17.05 7.60
C VAL A 173 13.91 17.20 6.09
N VAL A 174 12.71 17.44 5.56
CA VAL A 174 12.49 17.63 4.12
C VAL A 174 13.16 18.91 3.63
N GLU A 175 13.08 20.01 4.39
CA GLU A 175 13.79 21.26 4.13
C GLU A 175 15.30 21.01 4.00
N VAL A 176 15.92 20.38 5.00
CA VAL A 176 17.35 20.08 5.02
C VAL A 176 17.77 19.23 3.83
N LEU A 177 16.98 18.21 3.46
CA LEU A 177 17.27 17.36 2.30
C LEU A 177 17.25 18.16 0.99
N VAL A 178 16.26 19.03 0.80
CA VAL A 178 16.08 19.83 -0.41
C VAL A 178 17.17 20.90 -0.53
N GLU A 179 17.54 21.56 0.58
CA GLU A 179 18.66 22.52 0.62
C GLU A 179 19.99 21.89 0.20
N HIS A 180 20.20 20.61 0.53
CA HIS A 180 21.39 19.86 0.12
C HIS A 180 21.21 19.16 -1.24
N GLY A 181 20.17 19.51 -2.00
CA GLY A 181 20.02 19.15 -3.39
C GLY A 181 19.19 17.89 -3.65
N ALA A 182 18.39 17.40 -2.71
CA ALA A 182 17.43 16.34 -2.98
C ALA A 182 16.43 16.78 -4.08
N ASP A 183 16.20 15.91 -5.07
CA ASP A 183 15.29 16.19 -6.17
C ASP A 183 13.83 15.94 -5.74
N LEU A 184 13.04 17.01 -5.68
CA LEU A 184 11.60 17.02 -5.40
C LEU A 184 10.78 16.22 -6.43
N ARG A 185 11.33 15.99 -7.62
CA ARG A 185 10.71 15.28 -8.74
C ARG A 185 11.31 13.90 -8.98
N ALA A 186 12.19 13.44 -8.09
CA ALA A 186 12.75 12.11 -8.17
C ALA A 186 11.61 11.08 -8.23
N THR A 187 11.74 10.09 -9.10
CA THR A 187 10.76 9.02 -9.23
C THR A 187 11.37 7.71 -8.77
N ALA A 188 10.64 7.00 -7.90
CA ALA A 188 11.01 5.68 -7.43
C ALA A 188 9.97 4.63 -7.83
N ARG A 189 10.33 3.35 -7.72
CA ARG A 189 9.33 2.30 -7.52
C ARG A 189 9.11 2.19 -6.01
N TYR A 190 7.90 2.45 -5.55
CA TYR A 190 7.60 2.45 -4.12
C TYR A 190 6.48 1.46 -3.82
N ARG A 191 6.80 0.37 -3.10
CA ARG A 191 5.90 -0.76 -2.83
C ARG A 191 5.18 -1.29 -4.08
N GLY A 192 5.94 -1.49 -5.15
CA GLY A 192 5.41 -1.94 -6.44
C GLY A 192 4.73 -0.85 -7.29
N ILE A 193 4.50 0.35 -6.75
CA ILE A 193 3.99 1.48 -7.54
C ILE A 193 5.14 2.17 -8.26
N ALA A 194 5.13 2.11 -9.59
CA ALA A 194 6.13 2.76 -10.41
C ALA A 194 5.86 4.27 -10.49
N GLY A 195 6.93 5.06 -10.52
CA GLY A 195 6.85 6.51 -10.74
C GLY A 195 6.49 7.33 -9.51
N ALA A 196 6.41 6.71 -8.33
CA ALA A 196 6.12 7.38 -7.07
C ALA A 196 7.11 8.54 -6.84
N THR A 197 6.58 9.72 -6.53
CA THR A 197 7.35 10.92 -6.19
C THR A 197 7.34 11.18 -4.68
N PRO A 198 8.22 12.05 -4.14
CA PRO A 198 8.12 12.48 -2.74
C PRO A 198 6.76 13.06 -2.37
N LEU A 199 6.17 13.88 -3.25
CA LEU A 199 4.82 14.42 -3.06
C LEU A 199 3.77 13.32 -2.96
N PHE A 200 3.86 12.30 -3.80
CA PHE A 200 2.97 11.14 -3.73
C PHE A 200 3.12 10.41 -2.40
N CYS A 201 4.35 10.17 -1.92
CA CYS A 201 4.59 9.57 -0.61
C CYS A 201 4.00 10.41 0.54
N ALA A 202 4.16 11.73 0.49
CA ALA A 202 3.58 12.66 1.46
C ALA A 202 2.05 12.56 1.51
N CYS A 203 1.40 12.50 0.34
CA CYS A 203 -0.05 12.39 0.25
C CYS A 203 -0.58 11.03 0.70
N TRP A 204 0.18 9.94 0.47
CA TRP A 204 -0.26 8.60 0.84
C TRP A 204 -0.23 8.40 2.34
N SER A 205 0.93 8.63 2.97
CA SER A 205 1.19 8.08 4.31
C SER A 205 1.36 9.14 5.40
N SER A 206 1.89 10.33 5.09
CA SER A 206 2.28 11.27 6.15
C SER A 206 1.10 11.97 6.82
N GLY A 207 0.02 12.22 6.08
CA GLY A 207 -1.09 13.10 6.50
C GLY A 207 -0.66 14.52 6.88
N ASN A 208 0.57 14.92 6.58
CA ASN A 208 1.12 16.22 6.90
C ASN A 208 0.77 17.21 5.79
N VAL A 209 -0.35 17.91 6.00
CA VAL A 209 -0.88 18.89 5.05
C VAL A 209 0.09 20.05 4.85
N ALA A 210 0.78 20.49 5.91
CA ALA A 210 1.76 21.55 5.83
C ALA A 210 2.94 21.15 4.94
N LEU A 211 3.49 19.95 5.12
CA LEU A 211 4.53 19.40 4.25
C LEU A 211 4.06 19.29 2.79
N THR A 212 2.83 18.81 2.58
CA THR A 212 2.28 18.65 1.22
C THR A 212 2.16 20.00 0.52
N ARG A 213 1.65 21.03 1.21
CA ARG A 213 1.58 22.40 0.70
C ARG A 213 2.97 22.96 0.38
N TRP A 214 3.91 22.80 1.30
CA TRP A 214 5.30 23.24 1.15
C TRP A 214 5.96 22.62 -0.09
N LEU A 215 5.72 21.33 -0.37
CA LEU A 215 6.25 20.64 -1.55
C LEU A 215 5.68 21.23 -2.85
N LEU A 216 4.38 21.50 -2.88
CA LEU A 216 3.70 22.10 -4.03
C LEU A 216 4.21 23.51 -4.33
N GLU A 217 4.38 24.34 -3.28
CA GLU A 217 4.91 25.70 -3.41
C GLU A 217 6.33 25.72 -3.98
N ARG A 218 7.15 24.70 -3.69
CA ARG A 218 8.50 24.52 -4.25
C ARG A 218 8.54 23.78 -5.59
N GLY A 219 7.38 23.60 -6.24
CA GLY A 219 7.30 23.10 -7.61
C GLY A 219 7.33 21.58 -7.76
N ALA A 220 7.00 20.83 -6.70
CA ALA A 220 6.63 19.43 -6.81
C ALA A 220 5.37 19.31 -7.68
N ARG A 221 5.37 18.38 -8.64
CA ARG A 221 4.23 18.21 -9.55
C ARG A 221 3.26 17.20 -8.97
N ALA A 222 2.02 17.63 -8.71
CA ALA A 222 0.91 16.71 -8.55
C ALA A 222 0.65 16.03 -9.90
N THR A 223 1.06 14.77 -10.04
CA THR A 223 0.83 13.99 -11.25
C THR A 223 -0.14 12.86 -10.96
N ASP A 224 -1.14 12.70 -11.83
CA ASP A 224 -2.06 11.56 -11.80
C ASP A 224 -1.35 10.24 -12.15
N ALA A 225 -0.13 10.31 -12.68
CA ALA A 225 0.62 9.17 -13.21
C ALA A 225 0.99 8.12 -12.15
N CYS A 226 1.10 8.51 -10.88
CA CYS A 226 1.41 7.60 -9.77
C CYS A 226 0.17 6.83 -9.27
N LEU A 227 -1.02 7.33 -9.59
CA LEU A 227 -2.27 6.64 -9.35
C LEU A 227 -2.48 5.69 -10.53
N GLY A 228 -1.72 4.59 -10.55
CA GLY A 228 -2.11 3.42 -11.33
C GLY A 228 -3.62 3.18 -11.13
N PRO A 229 -4.36 2.72 -12.15
CA PRO A 229 -5.82 2.72 -12.14
C PRO A 229 -6.30 2.08 -10.84
N GLN A 230 -6.80 2.90 -9.91
CA GLN A 230 -7.55 2.44 -8.74
C GLN A 230 -8.79 1.74 -9.31
N PRO A 231 -8.79 0.41 -9.44
CA PRO A 231 -9.78 -0.26 -10.27
C PRO A 231 -11.16 -0.08 -9.64
N GLU A 232 -11.26 -0.11 -8.31
CA GLU A 232 -12.55 -0.05 -7.64
C GLU A 232 -13.29 1.25 -7.92
N CYS A 233 -12.72 2.43 -7.66
CA CYS A 233 -13.43 3.70 -7.85
C CYS A 233 -13.80 3.95 -9.32
N ARG A 234 -12.92 3.65 -10.28
CA ARG A 234 -13.22 3.90 -11.71
C ARG A 234 -14.22 2.90 -12.29
N LEU A 235 -14.18 1.64 -11.86
CA LEU A 235 -15.08 0.60 -12.40
C LEU A 235 -16.48 0.67 -11.78
N THR A 236 -16.57 1.00 -10.49
CA THR A 236 -17.85 1.05 -9.79
C THR A 236 -18.50 2.43 -9.84
N CYS A 237 -17.71 3.50 -9.94
CA CYS A 237 -18.21 4.85 -10.16
C CYS A 237 -17.93 5.32 -11.60
N ARG A 238 -18.97 5.21 -12.44
CA ARG A 238 -18.93 5.62 -13.85
C ARG A 238 -18.65 7.11 -14.08
N ARG A 239 -18.87 7.97 -13.09
CA ARG A 239 -18.57 9.42 -13.19
C ARG A 239 -17.09 9.74 -13.35
N TRP A 240 -16.18 8.81 -13.00
CA TRP A 240 -14.75 8.91 -13.28
C TRP A 240 -14.36 8.50 -14.71
N THR A 241 -15.26 7.85 -15.45
CA THR A 241 -14.98 7.36 -16.80
C THR A 241 -15.22 8.48 -17.81
N ARG A 242 -14.15 8.93 -18.48
CA ARG A 242 -14.24 9.90 -19.59
C ARG A 242 -15.02 9.29 -20.76
N LEU A 243 -15.63 10.15 -21.58
CA LEU A 243 -16.40 9.76 -22.78
C LEU A 243 -17.60 8.84 -22.46
N THR A 244 -18.22 9.01 -21.30
CA THR A 244 -19.48 8.36 -20.94
C THR A 244 -20.55 9.39 -20.61
N ASN A 245 -21.82 9.03 -20.81
CA ASN A 245 -22.96 9.85 -20.42
C ASN A 245 -23.00 10.16 -18.92
N ALA A 246 -22.38 9.29 -18.10
CA ALA A 246 -22.26 9.46 -16.67
C ALA A 246 -21.11 10.40 -16.27
N PHE A 247 -20.25 10.87 -17.18
CA PHE A 247 -19.14 11.75 -16.82
C PHE A 247 -19.65 13.07 -16.21
N SER A 248 -19.09 13.47 -15.07
CA SER A 248 -19.48 14.72 -14.41
C SER A 248 -18.75 15.91 -15.02
N LYS A 249 -19.52 16.90 -15.51
CA LYS A 249 -18.99 18.14 -16.11
C LYS A 249 -18.69 19.24 -15.08
N THR A 250 -19.16 19.10 -13.84
CA THR A 250 -18.97 20.07 -12.78
C THR A 250 -18.40 19.40 -11.54
N TRP A 251 -17.53 20.13 -10.83
CA TRP A 251 -16.87 19.64 -9.63
C TRP A 251 -17.86 19.26 -8.52
N LYS A 252 -18.80 20.15 -8.20
CA LYS A 252 -19.80 19.96 -7.13
C LYS A 252 -20.56 18.64 -7.24
N HIS A 253 -20.98 18.25 -8.44
CA HIS A 253 -21.71 17.00 -8.66
C HIS A 253 -20.80 15.77 -8.63
N HIS A 254 -19.54 15.94 -9.03
CA HIS A 254 -18.55 14.88 -8.93
C HIS A 254 -18.21 14.59 -7.46
N GLU A 255 -17.95 15.64 -6.68
CA GLU A 255 -17.69 15.61 -5.25
C GLU A 255 -18.86 14.98 -4.48
N ALA A 256 -20.09 15.49 -4.68
CA ALA A 256 -21.28 14.96 -4.00
C ALA A 256 -21.48 13.46 -4.25
N MET A 257 -21.33 13.02 -5.51
CA MET A 257 -21.44 11.61 -5.82
C MET A 257 -20.27 10.80 -5.26
N PHE A 258 -19.05 11.33 -5.24
CA PHE A 258 -17.89 10.61 -4.72
C PHE A 258 -18.03 10.40 -3.21
N ALA A 259 -18.48 11.44 -2.49
CA ALA A 259 -18.84 11.32 -1.08
C ALA A 259 -19.89 10.22 -0.86
N LEU A 260 -20.96 10.19 -1.66
CA LEU A 260 -21.99 9.15 -1.59
C LEU A 260 -21.43 7.75 -1.89
N TYR A 261 -20.55 7.62 -2.89
CA TYR A 261 -19.91 6.35 -3.23
C TYR A 261 -19.01 5.84 -2.10
N VAL A 262 -18.19 6.72 -1.51
CA VAL A 262 -17.31 6.37 -0.38
C VAL A 262 -18.16 5.94 0.82
N ALA A 263 -19.26 6.63 1.10
CA ALA A 263 -20.17 6.25 2.17
C ALA A 263 -20.82 4.88 1.90
N PHE A 264 -21.38 4.66 0.70
CA PHE A 264 -21.93 3.36 0.30
C PHE A 264 -20.91 2.22 0.42
N TYR A 265 -19.68 2.42 -0.07
CA TYR A 265 -18.63 1.41 -0.04
C TYR A 265 -18.24 1.02 1.39
N ASN A 266 -18.12 2.00 2.29
CA ASN A 266 -17.64 1.76 3.65
C ASN A 266 -18.73 1.31 4.63
N PHE A 267 -19.98 1.74 4.45
CA PHE A 267 -21.05 1.54 5.43
C PHE A 267 -22.10 0.52 5.01
N VAL A 268 -22.38 0.37 3.70
CA VAL A 268 -23.48 -0.48 3.20
C VAL A 268 -22.96 -1.74 2.51
N ARG A 269 -21.92 -1.63 1.68
CA ARG A 269 -21.45 -2.74 0.84
C ARG A 269 -20.62 -3.75 1.65
N VAL A 270 -21.13 -4.97 1.78
CA VAL A 270 -20.35 -6.10 2.33
C VAL A 270 -19.24 -6.50 1.37
N HIS A 271 -18.01 -6.55 1.86
CA HIS A 271 -16.84 -6.88 1.06
C HIS A 271 -16.48 -8.36 1.22
N SER A 272 -16.35 -9.08 0.11
CA SER A 272 -16.23 -10.55 0.11
C SER A 272 -15.03 -11.09 0.89
N THR A 273 -13.94 -10.32 1.01
CA THR A 273 -12.72 -10.76 1.73
C THR A 273 -12.82 -10.59 3.24
N ILE A 274 -13.52 -9.58 3.72
CA ILE A 274 -13.67 -9.30 5.16
C ILE A 274 -15.05 -9.75 5.69
N GLU A 275 -15.91 -10.24 4.79
CA GLU A 275 -17.26 -10.77 5.05
C GLU A 275 -18.20 -9.80 5.81
N THR A 276 -17.81 -8.53 5.92
CA THR A 276 -18.59 -7.44 6.51
C THR A 276 -18.26 -6.12 5.79
N THR A 277 -18.75 -4.98 6.28
CA THR A 277 -18.38 -3.66 5.76
C THR A 277 -17.09 -3.15 6.41
N PRO A 278 -16.28 -2.31 5.73
CA PRO A 278 -15.11 -1.69 6.32
C PRO A 278 -15.43 -0.93 7.63
N ALA A 279 -16.57 -0.23 7.71
CA ALA A 279 -16.97 0.49 8.91
C ALA A 279 -17.20 -0.44 10.11
N VAL A 280 -17.78 -1.63 9.90
CA VAL A 280 -17.97 -2.62 10.96
C VAL A 280 -16.65 -3.28 11.34
N ALA A 281 -15.82 -3.66 10.36
CA ALA A 281 -14.51 -4.27 10.61
C ALA A 281 -13.60 -3.36 11.45
N HIS A 282 -13.68 -2.04 11.24
CA HIS A 282 -12.93 -1.03 11.98
C HIS A 282 -13.66 -0.48 13.22
N LYS A 283 -14.79 -1.08 13.62
CA LYS A 283 -15.58 -0.69 14.80
C LYS A 283 -16.03 0.78 14.78
N LEU A 284 -16.20 1.36 13.59
CA LEU A 284 -16.82 2.67 13.41
C LEU A 284 -18.35 2.58 13.50
N ARG A 285 -18.90 1.40 13.21
CA ARG A 285 -20.30 1.02 13.40
C ARG A 285 -20.37 -0.41 13.91
N ASP A 286 -21.47 -0.72 14.57
CA ASP A 286 -21.80 -2.04 15.12
C ASP A 286 -22.63 -2.91 14.15
N HIS A 287 -23.20 -2.31 13.11
CA HIS A 287 -23.99 -2.99 12.09
C HIS A 287 -23.72 -2.44 10.68
N VAL A 288 -24.12 -3.23 9.68
CA VAL A 288 -24.11 -2.83 8.26
C VAL A 288 -25.29 -1.90 8.01
N TRP A 289 -25.02 -0.73 7.42
CA TRP A 289 -26.07 0.24 7.12
C TRP A 289 -27.01 -0.25 6.01
N SER A 290 -28.28 0.11 6.17
CA SER A 290 -29.27 0.09 5.11
C SER A 290 -29.08 1.26 4.15
N ILE A 291 -29.70 1.16 2.96
CA ILE A 291 -29.73 2.29 2.01
C ILE A 291 -30.53 3.47 2.60
N GLU A 292 -31.55 3.21 3.41
CA GLU A 292 -32.35 4.24 4.07
C GLU A 292 -31.52 5.07 5.06
N GLU A 293 -30.71 4.41 5.89
CA GLU A 293 -29.79 5.08 6.80
C GLU A 293 -28.74 5.90 6.06
N LEU A 294 -28.20 5.36 4.96
CA LEU A 294 -27.28 6.10 4.10
C LEU A 294 -27.94 7.38 3.55
N LEU A 295 -29.15 7.27 3.00
CA LEU A 295 -29.87 8.42 2.42
C LEU A 295 -30.19 9.46 3.49
N THR A 296 -30.66 9.01 4.66
CA THR A 296 -30.95 9.88 5.81
C THR A 296 -29.71 10.64 6.26
N ALA A 297 -28.56 9.96 6.35
CA ALA A 297 -27.29 10.58 6.71
C ALA A 297 -26.78 11.60 5.68
N THR A 298 -27.19 11.47 4.40
CA THR A 298 -26.79 12.40 3.33
C THR A 298 -27.78 13.55 3.09
N ALA A 299 -28.95 13.50 3.72
CA ALA A 299 -29.99 14.53 3.62
C ALA A 299 -29.88 15.61 4.71
N ALA A 300 -29.01 15.42 5.70
CA ALA A 300 -28.67 16.38 6.75
C ALA A 300 -27.53 17.32 6.32
#